data_AF-A0A8H4M229-F1
#
_entry.id   AF-A0A8H4M229-F1
#
_cell.length_a   1.000
_cell.length_b   1.000
_cell.length_c   1.000
_cell.angle_alpha   90.00
_cell.angle_beta   90.00
_cell.angle_gamma   90.00
#
_symmetry.space_group_name_H-M   'P 1'
#
loop_
_entity.id
_entity.type
_entity.pdbx_description
1 polymer ?
#
loop_
_entity_poly.entity_id
_entity_poly.type
_entity_poly.pdbx_seq_one_letter_code
_entity_poly.pdbx_strand_id
1 'polypeptide(L)'
;MSTGGMRRIKEILETHDWTAPSEDADPGGFSDDGLEEHLLGLDRGEHGFDLEVNELEREMLGLRMAIEHGGDVGDDQDEDEEDDDGLKVESLEALMMRMQAIRDMSSELPESERKKFAAKAVRDIMKEL
;
A
#
# COMPACT_ATOMS: atom_id res chain seq x y z
N MET A 1 3.50 15.68 -30.55
CA MET A 1 4.25 15.05 -29.44
C MET A 1 4.96 16.15 -28.66
N SER A 2 4.47 16.48 -27.46
CA SER A 2 5.00 17.58 -26.65
C SER A 2 6.33 17.15 -25.99
N THR A 3 7.46 17.63 -26.48
CA THR A 3 8.81 17.30 -25.99
C THR A 3 9.25 18.16 -24.79
N GLY A 4 8.37 19.03 -24.28
CA GLY A 4 8.68 19.94 -23.17
C GLY A 4 8.90 19.23 -21.84
N GLY A 5 8.07 18.24 -21.51
CA GLY A 5 8.16 17.50 -20.25
C GLY A 5 9.48 16.73 -20.09
N MET A 6 9.94 16.08 -21.17
CA MET A 6 11.20 15.33 -21.16
C MET A 6 12.41 16.23 -20.92
N ARG A 7 12.37 17.47 -21.43
CA ARG A 7 13.43 18.46 -21.21
C ARG A 7 13.49 18.91 -19.74
N ARG A 8 12.33 19.04 -19.09
CA ARG A 8 12.24 19.38 -17.66
C ARG A 8 12.73 18.25 -16.76
N ILE A 9 12.38 17.00 -17.06
CA ILE A 9 12.84 15.82 -16.31
C ILE A 9 14.37 15.72 -16.37
N LYS A 10 14.98 15.97 -17.55
CA LYS A 10 16.44 15.95 -17.71
C LYS A 10 17.14 17.01 -16.86
N GLU A 11 16.61 18.24 -16.84
CA GLU A 11 17.14 19.34 -16.04
C GLU A 11 17.13 19.01 -14.53
N ILE A 12 16.06 18.38 -14.04
CA ILE A 12 15.93 17.99 -12.63
C ILE A 12 16.95 16.90 -12.27
N LEU A 13 17.14 15.90 -13.14
CA LEU A 13 18.10 14.81 -12.90
C LEU A 13 19.55 15.28 -12.95
N GLU A 14 19.88 16.27 -13.78
CA GLU A 14 21.24 16.84 -13.85
C GLU A 14 21.58 17.74 -12.65
N THR A 15 20.56 18.26 -11.95
CA THR A 15 20.75 19.15 -10.80
C THR A 15 20.79 18.42 -9.46
N HIS A 16 20.33 17.17 -9.40
CA HIS A 16 20.39 16.36 -8.18
C HIS A 16 21.68 15.54 -8.13
N ASP A 17 22.51 15.81 -7.12
CA ASP A 17 23.69 15.00 -6.83
C ASP A 17 23.31 13.82 -5.93
N TRP A 18 23.10 12.66 -6.54
CA TRP A 18 22.80 11.40 -5.84
C TRP A 18 24.01 10.83 -5.09
N THR A 19 25.20 11.41 -5.30
CA THR A 19 26.43 11.01 -4.62
C THR A 19 26.81 11.96 -3.48
N ALA A 20 25.93 12.93 -3.16
CA ALA A 20 26.12 13.77 -1.99
C ALA A 20 26.22 12.86 -0.75
N PRO A 21 27.36 12.86 -0.04
CA PRO A 21 27.43 12.17 1.24
C PRO A 21 26.40 12.82 2.15
N SER A 22 25.45 12.03 2.64
CA SER A 22 24.48 12.49 3.63
C SER A 22 25.24 13.02 4.84
N GLU A 23 25.18 14.33 5.08
CA GLU A 23 25.80 14.95 6.26
C GLU A 23 25.17 14.44 7.58
N ASP A 24 24.07 13.68 7.50
CA ASP A 24 23.40 13.01 8.61
C ASP A 24 23.78 11.51 8.77
N ALA A 25 24.67 10.96 7.95
CA ALA A 25 25.22 9.62 8.21
C ALA A 25 26.32 9.73 9.26
N ASP A 26 25.92 9.77 10.53
CA ASP A 26 26.83 9.47 11.65
C ASP A 26 27.50 8.12 11.37
N PRO A 27 28.85 8.01 11.44
CA PRO A 27 29.55 6.78 11.09
C PRO A 27 29.35 5.66 12.13
N GLY A 28 28.47 5.85 13.12
CA GLY A 28 27.98 4.85 14.07
C GLY A 28 26.52 4.43 13.86
N GLY A 29 25.86 4.86 12.77
CA GLY A 29 24.44 4.62 12.50
C GLY A 29 24.06 3.14 12.48
N PHE A 30 23.39 2.73 13.55
CA PHE A 30 22.62 1.51 13.77
C PHE A 30 23.18 0.24 13.13
N SER A 31 23.82 -0.60 13.95
CA SER A 31 23.93 -2.02 13.60
C SER A 31 22.49 -2.57 13.38
N ASP A 32 22.33 -3.52 12.46
CA ASP A 32 21.04 -4.14 12.06
C ASP A 32 20.15 -4.51 13.25
N ASP A 33 20.80 -4.85 14.36
CA ASP A 33 20.29 -5.19 15.69
C ASP A 33 19.65 -4.03 16.49
N GLY A 34 19.97 -2.77 16.20
CA GLY A 34 19.38 -1.60 16.87
C GLY A 34 18.15 -1.03 16.15
N LEU A 35 17.96 -1.33 14.87
CA LEU A 35 16.78 -0.89 14.10
C LEU A 35 15.52 -1.63 14.54
N GLU A 36 15.62 -2.93 14.84
CA GLU A 36 14.49 -3.73 15.32
C GLU A 36 14.00 -3.25 16.69
N GLU A 37 14.92 -2.91 17.61
CA GLU A 37 14.57 -2.40 18.95
C GLU A 37 13.88 -1.03 18.88
N HIS A 38 14.33 -0.17 17.96
CA HIS A 38 13.72 1.13 17.69
C HIS A 38 12.32 1.00 17.06
N LEU A 39 12.18 0.11 16.08
CA LEU A 39 10.90 -0.15 15.42
C LEU A 39 9.85 -0.75 16.38
N LEU A 40 10.29 -1.59 17.32
CA LEU A 40 9.45 -2.18 18.35
C LEU A 40 9.18 -1.23 19.54
N GLY A 41 9.71 0.00 19.51
CA GLY A 41 9.54 0.99 20.57
C GLY A 41 10.09 0.53 21.92
N LEU A 42 11.04 -0.41 21.91
CA LEU A 42 11.67 -0.95 23.12
C LEU A 42 12.79 -0.04 23.62
N ASP A 43 13.24 0.90 22.80
CA ASP A 43 14.19 1.93 23.23
C ASP A 43 13.53 2.88 24.25
N ARG A 44 14.22 3.05 25.38
CA ARG A 44 13.67 3.63 26.61
C ARG A 44 13.53 5.16 26.55
N GLY A 45 13.83 5.78 25.43
CA GLY A 45 13.99 7.23 25.30
C GLY A 45 13.19 7.89 24.18
N GLU A 46 12.65 7.13 23.24
CA GLU A 46 12.04 7.70 22.04
C GLU A 46 10.65 7.10 21.84
N HIS A 47 9.64 7.98 21.86
CA HIS A 47 8.25 7.62 21.67
C HIS A 47 8.00 7.24 20.19
N GLY A 48 8.57 6.13 19.73
CA GLY A 48 8.36 5.54 18.41
C GLY A 48 7.01 4.84 18.30
N PHE A 49 6.43 4.84 17.09
CA PHE A 49 5.12 4.32 16.64
C PHE A 49 3.88 4.65 17.48
N ASP A 50 3.92 4.60 18.80
CA ASP A 50 2.80 4.89 19.70
C ASP A 50 2.24 6.31 19.52
N LEU A 51 3.09 7.30 19.21
CA LEU A 51 2.64 8.66 18.89
C LEU A 51 1.87 8.71 17.56
N GLU A 52 2.40 8.05 16.53
CA GLU A 52 1.76 7.97 15.20
C GLU A 52 0.46 7.18 15.27
N VAL A 53 0.44 6.07 16.00
CA VAL A 53 -0.77 5.27 16.25
C VAL A 53 -1.80 6.10 17.00
N ASN A 54 -1.40 6.89 18.01
CA ASN A 54 -2.35 7.76 18.72
C ASN A 54 -2.91 8.87 17.83
N GLU A 55 -2.10 9.43 16.93
CA GLU A 55 -2.54 10.41 15.96
C GLU A 55 -3.52 9.80 14.94
N LEU A 56 -3.17 8.64 14.39
CA LEU A 56 -4.00 7.89 13.46
C LEU A 56 -5.32 7.46 14.08
N GLU A 57 -5.33 7.01 15.33
CA GLU A 57 -6.56 6.67 16.06
C GLU A 57 -7.51 7.87 16.18
N ARG A 58 -6.97 9.08 16.45
CA ARG A 58 -7.77 10.30 16.52
C ARG A 58 -8.36 10.68 15.18
N GLU A 59 -7.59 10.54 14.10
CA GLU A 59 -8.05 10.80 12.73
C GLU A 59 -9.15 9.80 12.30
N MET A 60 -8.94 8.51 12.55
CA MET A 60 -9.90 7.44 12.25
C MET A 60 -11.22 7.62 12.99
N LEU A 61 -11.18 8.08 14.25
CA LEU A 61 -12.40 8.41 15.00
C LEU A 61 -13.14 9.60 14.37
N GLY A 62 -12.43 10.61 13.87
CA GLY A 62 -13.01 11.73 13.14
C GLY A 62 -13.66 11.28 11.82
N LEU A 63 -12.97 10.46 11.04
CA LEU A 63 -13.49 9.90 9.80
C LEU A 63 -14.72 9.02 10.06
N ARG A 64 -14.68 8.17 11.09
CA ARG A 64 -15.83 7.35 11.50
C ARG A 64 -17.02 8.22 11.86
N MET A 65 -16.83 9.30 12.62
CA MET A 65 -17.92 10.22 12.95
C MET A 65 -18.47 10.92 11.70
N ALA A 66 -17.61 11.31 10.74
CA ALA A 66 -18.03 11.91 9.48
C ALA A 66 -18.84 10.94 8.59
N ILE A 67 -18.46 9.65 8.56
CA ILE A 67 -19.22 8.59 7.89
C ILE A 67 -20.55 8.33 8.62
N GLU A 68 -20.53 8.25 9.95
CA GLU A 68 -21.70 7.89 10.76
C GLU A 68 -22.74 9.02 10.84
N HIS A 69 -22.32 10.29 10.82
CA HIS A 69 -23.23 11.45 10.85
C HIS A 69 -23.58 12.02 9.47
N GLY A 70 -23.05 11.46 8.39
CA GLY A 70 -23.47 11.75 7.02
C GLY A 70 -22.90 13.06 6.47
N GLY A 71 -22.14 12.95 5.38
CA GLY A 71 -21.68 14.08 4.58
C GLY A 71 -22.84 14.84 3.93
N ASP A 72 -23.38 15.83 4.64
CA ASP A 72 -24.34 16.82 4.14
C ASP A 72 -23.76 18.24 4.24
N VAL A 73 -22.55 18.46 3.71
CA VAL A 73 -22.08 19.81 3.39
C VAL A 73 -21.24 19.80 2.11
N GLY A 74 -21.84 20.28 1.02
CA GLY A 74 -21.09 20.98 -0.03
C GLY A 74 -20.99 20.30 -1.38
N ASP A 75 -22.11 20.31 -2.10
CA ASP A 75 -22.17 20.38 -3.57
C ASP A 75 -21.19 21.46 -4.11
N ASP A 76 -20.28 21.07 -5.01
CA ASP A 76 -20.04 21.72 -6.32
C ASP A 76 -18.77 21.18 -7.00
N GLN A 77 -18.96 20.57 -8.18
CA GLN A 77 -18.04 20.51 -9.33
C GLN A 77 -16.76 19.66 -9.20
N ASP A 78 -16.79 18.43 -9.71
CA ASP A 78 -16.47 18.18 -11.12
C ASP A 78 -16.74 16.70 -11.47
N GLU A 79 -17.65 16.53 -12.44
CA GLU A 79 -18.07 15.29 -13.08
C GLU A 79 -16.88 14.70 -13.86
N ASP A 80 -16.45 13.46 -13.57
CA ASP A 80 -15.83 12.49 -14.52
C ASP A 80 -15.12 11.27 -13.85
N GLU A 81 -15.55 10.73 -12.69
CA GLU A 81 -14.93 9.50 -12.12
C GLU A 81 -15.91 8.41 -11.61
N GLU A 82 -17.21 8.47 -11.93
CA GLU A 82 -18.19 7.52 -11.34
C GLU A 82 -18.44 6.22 -12.13
N ASP A 83 -17.83 6.01 -13.30
CA ASP A 83 -18.08 4.80 -14.11
C ASP A 83 -17.05 3.67 -13.91
N ASP A 84 -15.96 3.89 -13.15
CA ASP A 84 -14.89 2.89 -12.99
C ASP A 84 -15.04 2.04 -11.71
N ASP A 85 -15.79 2.51 -10.72
CA ASP A 85 -15.91 1.79 -9.44
C ASP A 85 -16.89 0.62 -9.48
N GLY A 86 -17.95 0.69 -10.29
CA GLY A 86 -18.87 -0.43 -10.51
C GLY A 86 -18.20 -1.62 -11.22
N LEU A 87 -17.38 -1.32 -12.25
CA LEU A 87 -16.63 -2.34 -13.00
C LEU A 87 -15.53 -2.99 -12.15
N LYS A 88 -14.88 -2.22 -11.26
CA LYS A 88 -13.91 -2.74 -10.28
C LYS A 88 -14.55 -3.69 -9.27
N VAL A 89 -15.76 -3.38 -8.79
CA VAL A 89 -16.46 -4.22 -7.79
C VAL A 89 -16.91 -5.55 -8.39
N GLU A 90 -17.44 -5.55 -9.62
CA GLU A 90 -17.80 -6.79 -10.34
C GLU A 90 -16.56 -7.64 -10.65
N SER A 91 -15.45 -7.01 -11.01
CA SER A 91 -14.14 -7.68 -11.21
C SER A 91 -13.62 -8.31 -9.91
N LEU A 92 -13.79 -7.62 -8.77
CA LEU A 92 -13.39 -8.11 -7.45
C LEU A 92 -14.26 -9.29 -7.00
N GLU A 93 -15.58 -9.24 -7.21
CA GLU A 93 -16.49 -10.34 -6.89
C GLU A 93 -16.16 -11.60 -7.70
N ALA A 94 -15.88 -11.43 -9.00
CA ALA A 94 -15.45 -12.52 -9.88
C ALA A 94 -14.10 -13.12 -9.43
N LEU A 95 -13.15 -12.29 -8.99
CA LEU A 95 -11.87 -12.74 -8.45
C LEU A 95 -12.03 -13.53 -7.15
N MET A 96 -12.89 -13.06 -6.24
CA MET A 96 -13.19 -13.75 -4.98
C MET A 96 -13.85 -15.11 -5.22
N MET A 97 -14.84 -15.20 -6.11
CA MET A 97 -15.47 -16.47 -6.49
C MET A 97 -14.44 -17.47 -7.04
N ARG A 98 -13.52 -17.01 -7.90
CA ARG A 98 -12.46 -17.86 -8.45
C ARG A 98 -11.46 -18.31 -7.38
N MET A 99 -11.06 -17.44 -6.47
CA MET A 99 -10.17 -17.82 -5.35
C MET A 99 -10.82 -18.85 -4.43
N GLN A 100 -12.12 -18.72 -4.16
CA GLN A 100 -12.84 -19.67 -3.32
C GLN A 100 -12.94 -21.05 -3.96
N ALA A 101 -13.21 -21.13 -5.26
CA ALA A 101 -13.18 -22.40 -5.99
C ALA A 101 -11.78 -23.07 -5.96
N ILE A 102 -10.70 -22.30 -6.10
CA ILE A 102 -9.33 -22.82 -6.00
C ILE A 102 -9.04 -23.35 -4.60
N ARG A 103 -9.47 -22.64 -3.56
CA ARG A 103 -9.31 -23.05 -2.17
C ARG A 103 -10.04 -24.37 -1.90
N ASP A 104 -11.26 -24.52 -2.42
CA ASP A 104 -12.07 -25.74 -2.24
C ASP A 104 -11.42 -26.93 -2.97
N MET A 105 -10.99 -26.75 -4.22
CA MET A 105 -10.25 -27.78 -4.97
C MET A 105 -8.91 -28.14 -4.32
N SER A 106 -8.24 -27.15 -3.72
CA SER A 106 -6.98 -27.37 -2.99
C SER A 106 -7.19 -28.07 -1.65
N SER A 107 -8.39 -28.05 -1.07
CA SER A 107 -8.65 -28.69 0.23
C SER A 107 -8.62 -30.22 0.15
N GLU A 108 -8.84 -30.77 -1.05
CA GLU A 108 -8.81 -32.19 -1.35
C GLU A 108 -7.38 -32.73 -1.60
N LEU A 109 -6.39 -31.83 -1.73
CA LEU A 109 -5.00 -32.17 -1.99
C LEU A 109 -4.15 -32.27 -0.70
N PRO A 110 -3.16 -33.19 -0.63
CA PRO A 110 -2.20 -33.25 0.48
C PRO A 110 -1.47 -31.93 0.68
N GLU A 111 -1.11 -31.59 1.94
CA GLU A 111 -0.56 -30.27 2.29
C GLU A 111 0.65 -29.84 1.43
N SER A 112 1.48 -30.81 1.04
CA SER A 112 2.66 -30.61 0.19
C SER A 112 2.34 -30.15 -1.24
N GLU A 113 1.15 -30.46 -1.74
CA GLU A 113 0.70 -30.16 -3.10
C GLU A 113 -0.19 -28.91 -3.15
N ARG A 114 -0.90 -28.60 -2.06
CA ARG A 114 -1.76 -27.41 -1.93
C ARG A 114 -1.03 -26.11 -2.29
N LYS A 115 0.17 -25.90 -1.75
CA LYS A 115 0.95 -24.68 -1.97
C LYS A 115 1.36 -24.49 -3.44
N LYS A 116 1.70 -25.59 -4.13
CA LYS A 116 2.09 -25.58 -5.55
C LYS A 116 0.89 -25.35 -6.45
N PHE A 117 -0.24 -25.99 -6.13
CA PHE A 117 -1.49 -25.85 -6.88
C PHE A 117 -2.06 -24.42 -6.77
N ALA A 118 -2.14 -23.87 -5.56
CA ALA A 118 -2.62 -22.51 -5.31
C ALA A 118 -1.72 -21.47 -6.00
N ALA A 119 -0.39 -21.59 -5.87
CA ALA A 119 0.54 -20.64 -6.51
C ALA A 119 0.47 -20.68 -8.05
N LYS A 120 0.20 -21.84 -8.64
CA LYS A 120 0.00 -21.97 -10.09
C LYS A 120 -1.32 -21.33 -10.52
N ALA A 121 -2.41 -21.62 -9.83
CA ALA A 121 -3.74 -21.11 -10.18
C ALA A 121 -3.83 -19.58 -10.04
N VAL A 122 -3.24 -19.00 -8.98
CA VAL A 122 -3.18 -17.53 -8.81
C VAL A 122 -2.38 -16.86 -9.94
N ARG A 123 -1.26 -17.48 -10.34
CA ARG A 123 -0.45 -16.97 -11.45
C ARG A 123 -1.19 -17.01 -12.78
N ASP A 124 -2.02 -18.04 -13.01
CA ASP A 124 -2.80 -18.16 -14.24
C ASP A 124 -3.94 -17.12 -14.26
N ILE A 125 -4.60 -16.84 -13.13
CA ILE A 125 -5.57 -15.74 -13.01
C ILE A 125 -4.92 -14.38 -13.31
N MET A 126 -3.73 -14.09 -12.76
CA MET A 126 -3.02 -12.83 -13.01
C MET A 126 -2.56 -12.63 -14.46
N LYS A 127 -2.61 -13.68 -15.29
CA LYS A 127 -2.31 -13.59 -16.72
C LYS A 127 -3.56 -13.43 -17.59
N GLU A 128 -4.73 -13.77 -17.07
CA GLU A 128 -6.01 -13.64 -17.75
C GLU A 128 -6.70 -12.29 -17.49
N LEU A 129 -6.24 -11.57 -16.47
CA LEU A 129 -6.49 -10.14 -16.24
C LEU A 129 -5.57 -9.30 -17.12
#